data_AF-A0A968JSE0-F1
#
_entry.id   AF-A0A968JSE0-F1
#
_cell.length_a   1.000
_cell.length_b   1.000
_cell.length_c   1.000
_cell.angle_alpha   90.00
_cell.angle_beta   90.00
_cell.angle_gamma   90.00
#
_symmetry.space_group_name_H-M   'P 1'
#
loop_
_entity.id
_entity.type
_entity.pdbx_description
1 polymer ?
#
loop_
_entity_poly.entity_id
_entity_poly.type
_entity_poly.pdbx_seq_one_letter_code
_entity_poly.pdbx_strand_id
1 'polypeptide(L)'
;MKAILRFCLLLPILSSFAWAALAQQDIYLSNTSFEGQPDDATIPVGWFACTPSTTPDILPGPWGVYQEATEGDTYMGLITRGDGTFESIGQRLPKAIKAKECYKFSLDLAHSDTYAGYSEPIKLRIWLGQQKCEKGNSLRKLISFNTLILKPINLSSTPKKSGTTLL
;
A
#
# COMPACT_ATOMS: atom_id res chain seq x y z
N MET A 1 -22.66 73.98 19.94
CA MET A 1 -22.19 72.59 20.07
C MET A 1 -23.13 71.66 19.31
N LYS A 2 -22.73 71.06 18.17
CA LYS A 2 -23.14 69.71 17.70
C LYS A 2 -22.08 69.24 16.70
N ALA A 3 -21.30 68.21 17.07
CA ALA A 3 -20.20 67.67 16.29
C ALA A 3 -20.73 66.64 15.26
N ILE A 4 -20.28 66.75 14.02
CA ILE A 4 -20.58 65.79 12.94
C ILE A 4 -19.56 64.66 13.05
N LEU A 5 -19.99 63.52 13.59
CA LEU A 5 -19.20 62.30 13.70
C LEU A 5 -19.14 61.63 12.32
N ARG A 6 -18.00 61.72 11.62
CA ARG A 6 -17.75 60.97 10.38
C ARG A 6 -17.40 59.53 10.73
N PHE A 7 -18.36 58.63 10.57
CA PHE A 7 -18.14 57.19 10.69
C PHE A 7 -17.33 56.72 9.47
N CYS A 8 -16.04 56.43 9.69
CA CYS A 8 -15.20 55.80 8.68
C CYS A 8 -15.75 54.38 8.44
N LEU A 9 -16.37 54.16 7.30
CA LEU A 9 -16.77 52.83 6.83
C LEU A 9 -15.50 52.00 6.58
N LEU A 10 -15.01 51.36 7.63
CA LEU A 10 -14.09 50.24 7.52
C LEU A 10 -14.87 49.09 6.87
N LEU A 11 -14.73 48.96 5.54
CA LEU A 11 -15.08 47.73 4.83
C LEU A 11 -14.37 46.57 5.53
N PRO A 12 -15.09 45.61 6.13
CA PRO A 12 -14.45 44.35 6.44
C PRO A 12 -14.14 43.73 5.08
N ILE A 13 -12.86 43.70 4.70
CA ILE A 13 -12.37 42.79 3.68
C ILE A 13 -12.65 41.40 4.28
N LEU A 14 -13.84 40.88 3.97
CA LEU A 14 -14.27 39.54 4.26
C LEU A 14 -13.19 38.64 3.67
N SER A 15 -12.31 38.19 4.57
CA SER A 15 -11.38 37.10 4.41
C SER A 15 -12.17 35.89 3.92
N SER A 16 -12.38 35.85 2.62
CA SER A 16 -12.84 34.68 1.88
C SER A 16 -11.63 33.76 1.73
N PHE A 17 -11.05 33.35 2.85
CA PHE A 17 -10.30 32.11 2.89
C PHE A 17 -11.34 31.02 2.73
N ALA A 18 -11.72 30.77 1.49
CA ALA A 18 -12.44 29.57 1.11
C ALA A 18 -11.54 28.42 1.54
N TRP A 19 -11.86 27.86 2.71
CA TRP A 19 -11.33 26.58 3.14
C TRP A 19 -11.88 25.56 2.14
N ALA A 20 -11.14 25.34 1.06
CA ALA A 20 -11.36 24.19 0.21
C ALA A 20 -11.08 22.98 1.10
N ALA A 21 -12.14 22.36 1.62
CA ALA A 21 -12.05 21.07 2.24
C ALA A 21 -11.46 20.11 1.19
N LEU A 22 -10.22 19.67 1.41
CA LEU A 22 -9.62 18.64 0.58
C LEU A 22 -10.42 17.36 0.82
N ALA A 23 -11.34 17.04 -0.09
CA ALA A 23 -12.01 15.76 -0.08
C ALA A 23 -10.96 14.67 -0.33
N GLN A 24 -10.59 13.93 0.71
CA GLN A 24 -9.72 12.78 0.57
C GLN A 24 -10.51 11.66 -0.12
N GLN A 25 -10.02 11.21 -1.27
CA GLN A 25 -10.63 10.12 -1.99
C GLN A 25 -10.02 8.80 -1.50
N ASP A 26 -10.76 8.07 -0.68
CA ASP A 26 -10.33 6.75 -0.24
C ASP A 26 -10.49 5.72 -1.38
N ILE A 27 -9.49 4.86 -1.53
CA ILE A 27 -9.48 3.74 -2.47
C ILE A 27 -9.39 2.48 -1.64
N TYR A 28 -10.49 1.74 -1.56
CA TYR A 28 -10.56 0.48 -0.82
C TYR A 28 -10.08 -0.66 -1.72
N LEU A 29 -9.10 -1.42 -1.25
CA LEU A 29 -8.73 -2.69 -1.88
C LEU A 29 -9.63 -3.79 -1.33
N SER A 30 -9.78 -4.86 -2.10
CA SER A 30 -10.42 -6.10 -1.66
C SER A 30 -9.42 -6.92 -0.86
N ASN A 31 -9.88 -7.53 0.24
CA ASN A 31 -9.09 -8.44 1.07
C ASN A 31 -7.71 -7.86 1.45
N THR A 32 -7.71 -6.72 2.15
CA THR A 32 -6.50 -5.95 2.51
C THR A 32 -5.60 -6.66 3.53
N SER A 33 -6.17 -7.48 4.40
CA SER A 33 -5.42 -8.29 5.38
C SER A 33 -4.97 -9.65 4.82
N PHE A 34 -5.36 -9.99 3.58
CA PHE A 34 -5.04 -11.26 2.93
C PHE A 34 -5.68 -12.49 3.62
N GLU A 35 -6.92 -12.34 4.10
CA GLU A 35 -7.67 -13.45 4.69
C GLU A 35 -7.88 -14.62 3.72
N GLY A 36 -7.78 -15.83 4.26
CA GLY A 36 -8.09 -17.08 3.59
C GLY A 36 -7.95 -18.28 4.53
N GLN A 37 -8.08 -19.49 3.98
CA GLN A 37 -7.65 -20.68 4.72
C GLN A 37 -6.13 -20.79 4.60
N PRO A 38 -5.40 -21.02 5.72
CA PRO A 38 -3.97 -21.29 5.64
C PRO A 38 -3.66 -22.43 4.68
N ASP A 39 -2.83 -22.16 3.69
CA ASP A 39 -2.50 -23.11 2.64
C ASP A 39 -1.22 -22.68 1.90
N ASP A 40 -0.49 -23.65 1.36
CA ASP A 40 0.67 -23.36 0.51
C ASP A 40 0.25 -23.09 -0.94
N ALA A 41 1.08 -22.32 -1.65
CA ALA A 41 0.93 -22.01 -3.08
C ALA A 41 -0.46 -21.46 -3.50
N THR A 42 -1.13 -20.74 -2.60
CA THR A 42 -2.49 -20.22 -2.78
C THR A 42 -2.52 -18.70 -2.78
N ILE A 43 -3.09 -18.12 -3.85
CA ILE A 43 -3.25 -16.66 -3.98
C ILE A 43 -4.49 -16.20 -3.20
N PRO A 44 -4.36 -15.24 -2.25
CA PRO A 44 -5.51 -14.69 -1.55
C PRO A 44 -6.57 -14.12 -2.50
N VAL A 45 -7.84 -14.35 -2.19
CA VAL A 45 -8.97 -13.87 -3.02
C VAL A 45 -8.87 -12.36 -3.23
N GLY A 46 -9.09 -11.93 -4.48
CA GLY A 46 -8.99 -10.53 -4.88
C GLY A 46 -7.62 -10.10 -5.40
N TRP A 47 -6.59 -10.93 -5.22
CA TRP A 47 -5.24 -10.70 -5.73
C TRP A 47 -4.91 -11.62 -6.91
N PHE A 48 -3.85 -11.32 -7.64
CA PHE A 48 -3.37 -12.14 -8.75
C PHE A 48 -1.85 -12.13 -8.86
N ALA A 49 -1.28 -13.23 -9.36
CA ALA A 49 0.14 -13.34 -9.66
C ALA A 49 0.59 -12.37 -10.77
N CYS A 50 1.81 -11.83 -10.61
CA CYS A 50 2.40 -10.86 -11.53
C CYS A 50 3.82 -11.16 -12.03
N THR A 51 4.50 -12.14 -11.45
CA THR A 51 5.71 -12.73 -12.03
C THR A 51 5.52 -14.22 -12.29
N PRO A 52 6.21 -14.79 -13.29
CA PRO A 52 6.28 -16.24 -13.46
C PRO A 52 6.70 -16.92 -12.15
N SER A 53 6.14 -18.09 -11.88
CA SER A 53 6.41 -18.86 -10.65
C SER A 53 6.09 -18.09 -9.35
N THR A 54 5.02 -17.30 -9.37
CA THR A 54 4.42 -16.72 -8.16
C THR A 54 3.44 -17.73 -7.57
N THR A 55 3.77 -18.24 -6.39
CA THR A 55 3.00 -19.20 -5.60
C THR A 55 3.02 -18.73 -4.15
N PRO A 56 2.34 -17.62 -3.83
CA PRO A 56 2.30 -17.11 -2.46
C PRO A 56 1.69 -18.15 -1.53
N ASP A 57 1.98 -18.05 -0.25
CA ASP A 57 1.32 -18.87 0.77
C ASP A 57 0.35 -18.02 1.60
N ILE A 58 -0.72 -18.63 2.08
CA ILE A 58 -1.57 -18.05 3.12
C ILE A 58 -1.08 -18.59 4.46
N LEU A 59 -0.48 -17.70 5.25
CA LEU A 59 0.17 -17.98 6.53
C LEU A 59 -0.70 -17.42 7.68
N PRO A 60 -0.54 -17.87 8.93
CA PRO A 60 0.44 -18.81 9.46
C PRO A 60 0.06 -20.30 9.25
N GLY A 61 1.03 -21.19 9.40
CA GLY A 61 0.84 -22.66 9.38
C GLY A 61 1.79 -23.35 8.39
N PRO A 62 1.61 -23.14 7.07
CA PRO A 62 2.51 -23.69 6.06
C PRO A 62 3.98 -23.41 6.35
N TRP A 63 4.83 -24.37 6.00
CA TRP A 63 6.29 -24.27 6.14
C TRP A 63 6.80 -24.00 7.57
N GLY A 64 5.97 -24.23 8.59
CA GLY A 64 6.34 -23.99 9.99
C GLY A 64 6.46 -22.51 10.35
N VAL A 65 5.78 -21.62 9.62
CA VAL A 65 5.71 -20.19 9.95
C VAL A 65 4.49 -19.93 10.84
N TYR A 66 4.72 -19.60 12.11
CA TYR A 66 3.65 -19.48 13.12
C TYR A 66 3.48 -18.07 13.69
N GLN A 67 4.09 -17.06 13.08
CA GLN A 67 3.89 -15.67 13.49
C GLN A 67 2.42 -15.29 13.32
N GLU A 68 1.78 -14.74 14.33
CA GLU A 68 0.39 -14.28 14.22
C GLU A 68 0.28 -13.04 13.30
N ALA A 69 -0.85 -12.95 12.58
CA ALA A 69 -1.18 -11.79 11.76
C ALA A 69 -1.41 -10.54 12.62
N THR A 70 -1.11 -9.35 12.09
CA THR A 70 -1.41 -8.08 12.77
C THR A 70 -2.86 -7.68 12.68
N GLU A 71 -3.56 -8.16 11.66
CA GLU A 71 -4.98 -7.96 11.40
C GLU A 71 -5.56 -9.27 10.88
N GLY A 72 -6.73 -9.67 11.40
CA GLY A 72 -7.40 -10.92 11.01
C GLY A 72 -6.68 -12.19 11.49
N ASP A 73 -6.89 -13.29 10.76
CA ASP A 73 -6.37 -14.61 11.12
C ASP A 73 -5.19 -15.02 10.25
N THR A 74 -5.10 -14.51 9.02
CA THR A 74 -4.04 -14.88 8.06
C THR A 74 -3.37 -13.69 7.41
N TYR A 75 -2.20 -13.92 6.83
CA TYR A 75 -1.45 -12.96 6.02
C TYR A 75 -0.76 -13.70 4.87
N MET A 76 -0.26 -12.95 3.89
CA MET A 76 0.39 -13.55 2.73
C MET A 76 1.91 -13.66 2.91
N GLY A 77 2.46 -14.85 2.59
CA GLY A 77 3.88 -15.09 2.40
C GLY A 77 4.30 -14.95 0.94
N LEU A 78 5.45 -14.33 0.70
CA LEU A 78 6.12 -14.25 -0.61
C LEU A 78 7.60 -14.55 -0.45
N ILE A 79 8.16 -15.28 -1.41
CA ILE A 79 9.58 -15.66 -1.39
C ILE A 79 10.39 -15.02 -2.53
N THR A 80 11.70 -14.94 -2.30
CA THR A 80 12.70 -14.68 -3.33
C THR A 80 13.67 -15.84 -3.40
N ARG A 81 14.16 -16.18 -4.59
CA ARG A 81 14.95 -17.38 -4.84
C ARG A 81 16.40 -17.03 -5.17
N GLY A 82 17.31 -17.97 -4.93
CA GLY A 82 18.76 -17.78 -5.17
C GLY A 82 19.14 -17.56 -6.63
N ASP A 83 18.28 -17.93 -7.57
CA ASP A 83 18.43 -17.65 -9.01
C ASP A 83 18.01 -16.21 -9.41
N GLY A 84 17.60 -15.39 -8.43
CA GLY A 84 17.16 -14.02 -8.64
C GLY A 84 15.70 -13.88 -9.05
N THR A 85 14.96 -14.98 -9.18
CA THR A 85 13.50 -14.93 -9.36
C THR A 85 12.80 -14.58 -8.06
N PHE A 86 11.59 -14.03 -8.17
CA PHE A 86 10.81 -13.56 -7.03
C PHE A 86 9.31 -13.63 -7.31
N GLU A 87 8.55 -13.68 -6.24
CA GLU A 87 7.10 -13.64 -6.30
C GLU A 87 6.58 -12.20 -6.22
N SER A 88 5.52 -11.92 -6.96
CA SER A 88 4.84 -10.63 -6.90
C SER A 88 3.38 -10.80 -7.21
N ILE A 89 2.55 -10.04 -6.50
CA ILE A 89 1.10 -10.06 -6.68
C ILE A 89 0.59 -8.66 -6.98
N GLY A 90 -0.58 -8.56 -7.60
CA GLY A 90 -1.25 -7.29 -7.82
C GLY A 90 -2.76 -7.40 -7.63
N GLN A 91 -3.39 -6.24 -7.59
CA GLN A 91 -4.84 -6.10 -7.52
C GLN A 91 -5.30 -4.92 -8.38
N ARG A 92 -6.45 -5.08 -9.06
CA ARG A 92 -7.11 -3.98 -9.76
C ARG A 92 -7.75 -3.05 -8.75
N LEU A 93 -7.51 -1.76 -8.90
CA LEU A 93 -8.15 -0.74 -8.09
C LEU A 93 -9.60 -0.56 -8.54
N PRO A 94 -10.58 -0.52 -7.62
CA PRO A 94 -11.98 -0.25 -7.98
C PRO A 94 -12.16 1.17 -8.54
N LYS A 95 -11.24 2.09 -8.21
CA LYS A 95 -11.20 3.44 -8.73
C LYS A 95 -9.78 3.79 -9.16
N ALA A 96 -9.66 4.44 -10.31
CA ALA A 96 -8.38 4.90 -10.80
C ALA A 96 -7.77 5.94 -9.85
N ILE A 97 -6.49 5.75 -9.55
CA ILE A 97 -5.63 6.77 -8.95
C ILE A 97 -5.41 7.87 -9.97
N LYS A 98 -5.55 9.13 -9.55
CA LYS A 98 -5.38 10.30 -10.40
C LYS A 98 -3.96 10.84 -10.33
N ALA A 99 -3.48 11.34 -11.46
CA ALA A 99 -2.21 12.04 -11.51
C ALA A 99 -2.21 13.28 -10.61
N LYS A 100 -1.05 13.60 -10.02
CA LYS A 100 -0.79 14.79 -9.18
C LYS A 100 -1.56 14.86 -7.86
N GLU A 101 -2.31 13.82 -7.51
CA GLU A 101 -2.89 13.68 -6.17
C GLU A 101 -1.94 12.90 -5.25
N CYS A 102 -1.97 13.19 -3.96
CA CYS A 102 -1.14 12.52 -2.96
C CYS A 102 -1.90 11.32 -2.38
N TYR A 103 -1.27 10.15 -2.41
CA TYR A 103 -1.81 8.92 -1.87
C TYR A 103 -0.90 8.38 -0.77
N LYS A 104 -1.52 7.83 0.27
CA LYS A 104 -0.85 7.09 1.33
C LYS A 104 -1.21 5.62 1.21
N PHE A 105 -0.23 4.78 1.47
CA PHE A 105 -0.39 3.33 1.49
C PHE A 105 0.35 2.78 2.71
N SER A 106 -0.29 1.85 3.41
CA SER A 106 0.23 1.27 4.64
C SER A 106 0.16 -0.26 4.55
N LEU A 107 1.20 -0.93 5.04
CA LEU A 107 1.24 -2.38 5.21
C LEU A 107 2.14 -2.73 6.40
N ASP A 108 1.93 -3.92 6.95
CA ASP A 108 2.85 -4.54 7.90
C ASP A 108 3.72 -5.56 7.18
N LEU A 109 5.03 -5.58 7.47
CA LEU A 109 5.95 -6.60 6.97
C LEU A 109 6.51 -7.41 8.11
N ALA A 110 6.60 -8.72 7.89
CA ALA A 110 7.44 -9.64 8.63
C ALA A 110 8.47 -10.28 7.68
N HIS A 111 9.56 -10.78 8.25
CA HIS A 111 10.57 -11.60 7.57
C HIS A 111 10.85 -12.77 8.48
N SER A 112 10.77 -14.01 8.00
CA SER A 112 10.94 -15.21 8.80
C SER A 112 12.26 -15.92 8.49
N ASP A 113 13.00 -16.29 9.53
CA ASP A 113 14.25 -17.04 9.41
C ASP A 113 14.01 -18.53 9.05
N THR A 114 12.77 -19.01 9.17
CA THR A 114 12.43 -20.43 9.00
C THR A 114 11.53 -20.72 7.80
N TYR A 115 11.22 -19.73 6.97
CA TYR A 115 10.29 -19.87 5.85
C TYR A 115 10.88 -20.69 4.70
N ALA A 116 10.87 -22.02 4.85
CA ALA A 116 11.44 -22.99 3.91
C ALA A 116 12.89 -22.67 3.47
N GLY A 117 13.67 -21.98 4.31
CA GLY A 117 15.04 -21.54 4.00
C GLY A 117 15.13 -20.27 3.12
N TYR A 118 14.01 -19.64 2.76
CA TYR A 118 13.98 -18.37 2.03
C TYR A 118 14.12 -17.17 2.99
N SER A 119 15.28 -17.05 3.62
CA SER A 119 15.54 -16.06 4.67
C SER A 119 16.49 -14.92 4.23
N GLU A 120 16.87 -14.85 2.96
CA GLU A 120 17.75 -13.79 2.46
C GLU A 120 17.11 -12.40 2.59
N PRO A 121 17.89 -11.31 2.77
CA PRO A 121 17.35 -9.97 2.85
C PRO A 121 16.60 -9.55 1.57
N ILE A 122 15.33 -9.20 1.72
CA ILE A 122 14.46 -8.82 0.60
C ILE A 122 14.26 -7.30 0.53
N LYS A 123 13.85 -6.82 -0.65
CA LYS A 123 13.47 -5.42 -0.90
C LYS A 123 12.03 -5.37 -1.41
N LEU A 124 11.12 -4.82 -0.61
CA LEU A 124 9.78 -4.53 -1.07
C LEU A 124 9.77 -3.41 -2.12
N ARG A 125 8.96 -3.57 -3.15
CA ARG A 125 8.65 -2.54 -4.13
C ARG A 125 7.17 -2.57 -4.41
N ILE A 126 6.57 -1.40 -4.51
CA ILE A 126 5.16 -1.24 -4.84
C ILE A 126 5.07 -0.37 -6.08
N TRP A 127 4.14 -0.67 -6.97
CA TRP A 127 3.92 0.05 -8.22
C TRP A 127 2.45 0.33 -8.43
N LEU A 128 2.21 1.42 -9.14
CA LEU A 128 0.91 1.76 -9.70
C LEU A 128 1.01 1.65 -11.22
N GLY A 129 0.20 0.76 -11.79
CA GLY A 129 0.15 0.45 -13.22
C GLY A 129 -1.16 0.87 -13.86
N GLN A 130 -1.18 1.01 -15.19
CA GLN A 130 -2.40 1.19 -16.00
C GLN A 130 -2.95 -0.15 -16.48
N GLN A 131 -2.07 -1.15 -16.56
CA GLN A 131 -2.41 -2.51 -16.96
C GLN A 131 -2.05 -3.52 -15.86
N LYS A 132 -2.61 -4.72 -15.98
CA LYS A 132 -2.34 -5.84 -15.09
C LYS A 132 -0.82 -6.09 -15.02
N CYS A 133 -0.26 -6.06 -13.81
CA CYS A 133 1.16 -6.33 -13.54
C CYS A 133 2.16 -5.37 -14.20
N GLU A 134 1.70 -4.20 -14.66
CA GLU A 134 2.57 -3.17 -15.20
C GLU A 134 3.36 -2.48 -14.08
N LYS A 135 4.68 -2.48 -14.20
CA LYS A 135 5.59 -1.72 -13.32
C LYS A 135 5.65 -0.26 -13.76
N GLY A 136 4.54 0.46 -13.58
CA GLY A 136 4.38 1.87 -13.93
C GLY A 136 5.08 2.81 -12.95
N ASN A 137 4.32 3.72 -12.34
CA ASN A 137 4.85 4.65 -11.33
C ASN A 137 5.19 3.86 -10.06
N SER A 138 6.47 3.80 -9.69
CA SER A 138 6.91 3.06 -8.50
C SER A 138 6.75 3.88 -7.22
N LEU A 139 6.03 3.33 -6.23
CA LEU A 139 6.15 3.68 -4.82
C LEU A 139 7.36 2.92 -4.27
N ARG A 140 8.51 3.60 -4.19
CA ARG A 140 9.73 2.94 -3.68
C ARG A 140 9.99 3.33 -2.24
N LYS A 141 10.12 2.31 -1.39
CA LYS A 141 10.87 2.40 -0.14
C LYS A 141 11.77 1.18 -0.07
N LEU A 142 13.07 1.42 0.03
CA LEU A 142 14.04 0.36 0.30
C LEU A 142 13.98 0.07 1.79
N ILE A 143 13.61 -1.14 2.15
CA ILE A 143 13.72 -1.63 3.52
C ILE A 143 14.46 -2.96 3.44
N SER A 144 15.52 -3.09 4.24
CA SER A 144 16.27 -4.33 4.43
C SER A 144 15.94 -4.81 5.84
N PHE A 145 15.53 -6.06 5.96
CA PHE A 145 15.23 -6.70 7.24
C PHE A 145 16.25 -7.80 7.51
N ASN A 146 16.66 -7.93 8.77
CA ASN A 146 17.54 -8.99 9.25
C ASN A 146 16.88 -9.81 10.40
N THR A 147 15.62 -9.55 10.74
CA THR A 147 14.90 -10.18 11.87
C THR A 147 13.39 -10.02 11.72
N LEU A 148 12.62 -11.02 12.17
CA LEU A 148 11.17 -11.00 12.39
C LEU A 148 10.75 -9.77 13.21
N ILE A 149 10.34 -8.70 12.54
CA ILE A 149 9.69 -7.56 13.19
C ILE A 149 8.56 -7.11 12.30
N LEU A 150 7.32 -7.32 12.77
CA LEU A 150 6.14 -6.67 12.22
C LEU A 150 6.28 -5.16 12.34
N LYS A 151 6.44 -4.47 11.21
CA LYS A 151 6.58 -3.00 11.19
C LYS A 151 5.56 -2.37 10.24
N PRO A 152 4.73 -1.44 10.73
CA PRO A 152 3.89 -0.64 9.86
C PRO A 152 4.75 0.28 9.01
N ILE A 153 4.52 0.24 7.70
CA ILE A 153 5.24 1.04 6.73
C ILE A 153 4.26 1.94 6.01
N ASN A 154 4.38 3.23 6.27
CA ASN A 154 3.65 4.25 5.53
C ASN A 154 4.48 4.69 4.32
N LEU A 155 3.89 4.57 3.14
CA LEU A 155 4.38 5.07 1.86
C LEU A 155 3.50 6.24 1.41
N SER A 156 4.13 7.29 0.90
CA SER A 156 3.43 8.43 0.31
C SER A 156 3.98 8.68 -1.08
N SER A 157 3.09 9.01 -2.02
CA SER A 157 3.52 9.39 -3.37
C SER A 157 2.49 10.24 -4.07
N THR A 158 3.00 10.99 -5.03
CA THR A 158 2.22 11.81 -5.95
C THR A 158 2.45 11.28 -7.37
N PRO A 159 1.60 10.36 -7.87
CA PRO A 159 1.80 9.72 -9.16
C PRO A 159 1.83 10.73 -10.30
N LYS A 160 2.80 10.59 -11.20
CA LYS A 160 2.91 11.46 -12.39
C LYS A 160 1.86 11.12 -13.46
N LYS A 161 1.34 9.89 -13.44
CA LYS A 161 0.29 9.38 -14.33
C LYS A 161 -0.78 8.66 -13.52
N SER A 162 -2.01 8.67 -14.02
CA SER A 162 -3.11 7.89 -13.44
C SER A 162 -2.84 6.39 -13.58
N GLY A 163 -3.38 5.60 -12.65
CA GLY A 163 -3.21 4.14 -12.59
C GLY A 163 -4.48 3.43 -12.12
N THR A 164 -4.62 2.18 -12.49
CA THR A 164 -5.81 1.33 -12.24
C THR A 164 -5.45 0.02 -11.52
N THR A 165 -4.16 -0.23 -11.28
CA THR A 165 -3.67 -1.47 -10.68
C THR A 165 -2.59 -1.14 -9.65
N LEU A 166 -2.62 -1.84 -8.51
CA LEU A 166 -1.55 -1.92 -7.52
C LEU A 166 -0.76 -3.21 -7.75
N LEU A 167 0.56 -3.14 -7.68
CA LEU A 167 1.52 -4.25 -7.76
C LEU A 167 2.54 -4.12 -6.64
#